data_AF-A0A7C8D002-F1
#
_entry.id   AF-A0A7C8D002-F1
#
_cell.length_a   1.000
_cell.length_b   1.000
_cell.length_c   1.000
_cell.angle_alpha   90.00
_cell.angle_beta   90.00
_cell.angle_gamma   90.00
#
_symmetry.space_group_name_H-M   'P 1'
#
loop_
_entity.id
_entity.type
_entity.pdbx_description
1 polymer ?
#
loop_
_entity_poly.entity_id
_entity_poly.type
_entity_poly.pdbx_seq_one_letter_code
_entity_poly.pdbx_strand_id
1 'polypeptide(L)'
;MNSPEKTLDPVTVELIKGALQSARSEMEALIDRTSMSPFIREKKDYFSAIFDRQGRLISGTRVPLAGNLIDCILEQYPQDDMRDGDLYIYNDPYWSKGAVSHLP
;
A
#
# COMPACT_ATOMS: atom_id res chain seq x y z
N MET A 1 -23.85 -22.83 20.83
CA MET A 1 -23.30 -21.78 21.71
C MET A 1 -22.60 -20.79 20.81
N ASN A 2 -23.21 -19.63 20.57
CA ASN A 2 -22.57 -18.56 19.81
C ASN A 2 -21.39 -18.04 20.64
N SER A 3 -20.18 -18.10 20.08
CA SER A 3 -19.02 -17.43 20.64
C SER A 3 -19.34 -15.95 20.87
N PRO A 4 -18.93 -15.33 21.99
CA PRO A 4 -19.18 -13.91 22.21
C PRO A 4 -18.56 -13.12 21.06
N GLU A 5 -19.33 -12.21 20.46
CA GLU A 5 -18.79 -11.25 19.49
C GLU A 5 -17.61 -10.55 20.15
N LYS A 6 -16.42 -10.76 19.58
CA LYS A 6 -15.18 -10.17 20.06
C LYS A 6 -15.24 -8.67 19.72
N THR A 7 -15.82 -7.89 20.62
CA THR A 7 -15.93 -6.44 20.46
C THR A 7 -14.51 -5.89 20.41
N LEU A 8 -14.12 -5.31 19.27
CA LEU A 8 -12.81 -4.67 19.12
C LEU A 8 -12.72 -3.49 20.08
N ASP A 9 -11.68 -3.46 20.91
CA ASP A 9 -11.43 -2.35 21.82
C ASP A 9 -11.22 -1.05 21.01
N PRO A 10 -12.08 -0.02 21.18
CA PRO A 10 -11.98 1.22 20.41
C PRO A 10 -10.64 1.94 20.58
N VAL A 11 -10.02 1.84 21.76
CA VAL A 11 -8.71 2.44 22.02
C VAL A 11 -7.64 1.78 21.17
N THR A 12 -7.61 0.44 21.15
CA THR A 12 -6.70 -0.33 20.30
C THR A 12 -6.87 -0.01 18.81
N VAL A 13 -8.12 0.13 18.34
CA VAL A 13 -8.39 0.48 16.94
C VAL A 13 -7.81 1.84 16.57
N GLU A 14 -8.06 2.87 17.37
CA GLU A 14 -7.53 4.22 17.08
C GLU A 14 -6.01 4.28 17.23
N LEU A 15 -5.41 3.52 18.17
CA LEU A 15 -3.96 3.41 18.28
C LEU A 15 -3.32 2.81 17.02
N ILE A 16 -3.85 1.66 16.55
CA ILE A 16 -3.34 1.00 15.34
C ILE A 16 -3.49 1.91 14.12
N LYS A 17 -4.66 2.56 13.98
CA LYS A 17 -4.92 3.52 12.91
C LYS A 17 -3.95 4.70 12.95
N GLY A 18 -3.71 5.28 14.11
CA GLY A 18 -2.73 6.36 14.29
C GLY A 18 -1.32 5.92 13.92
N ALA A 19 -0.90 4.72 14.35
CA ALA A 19 0.40 4.16 14.00
C ALA A 19 0.58 3.96 12.49
N LEU A 20 -0.43 3.39 11.80
CA LEU A 20 -0.42 3.20 10.35
C LEU A 20 -0.37 4.54 9.59
N GLN A 21 -1.05 5.56 10.10
CA GLN A 21 -0.99 6.91 9.55
C GLN A 21 0.38 7.55 9.74
N SER A 22 1.00 7.37 10.92
CA SER A 22 2.36 7.85 11.20
C SER A 22 3.38 7.19 10.28
N ALA A 23 3.34 5.86 10.16
CA ALA A 23 4.24 5.10 9.29
C ALA A 23 4.13 5.56 7.82
N ARG A 24 2.89 5.80 7.33
CA ARG A 24 2.68 6.37 6.00
C ARG A 24 3.29 7.76 5.86
N SER A 25 3.06 8.66 6.82
CA SER A 25 3.64 10.01 6.79
C SER A 25 5.17 9.98 6.76
N GLU A 26 5.79 9.04 7.47
CA GLU A 26 7.24 8.83 7.39
C GLU A 26 7.68 8.34 6.01
N MET A 27 6.99 7.37 5.40
CA MET A 27 7.26 6.93 4.02
C MET A 27 7.17 8.10 3.02
N GLU A 28 6.14 8.95 3.14
CA GLU A 28 5.99 10.14 2.28
C GLU A 28 7.14 11.14 2.49
N ALA A 29 7.51 11.43 3.73
CA ALA A 29 8.63 12.31 4.04
C ALA A 29 9.98 11.77 3.53
N LEU A 30 10.16 10.45 3.53
CA LEU A 30 11.34 9.80 2.92
C LEU A 30 11.36 10.02 1.41
N ILE A 31 10.25 9.75 0.70
CA ILE A 31 10.16 9.96 -0.74
C ILE A 31 10.47 11.42 -1.09
N ASP A 32 9.90 12.36 -0.34
CA ASP A 32 10.07 13.79 -0.55
C ASP A 32 11.51 14.25 -0.42
N ARG A 33 12.23 13.79 0.62
CA ARG A 33 13.60 14.22 0.88
C ARG A 33 14.62 13.57 -0.05
N THR A 34 14.31 12.39 -0.60
CA THR A 34 15.26 11.64 -1.45
C THR A 34 14.99 11.79 -2.94
N SER A 35 13.80 12.23 -3.34
CA SER A 35 13.48 12.38 -4.75
C SER A 35 14.22 13.54 -5.40
N MET A 36 14.83 13.26 -6.56
CA MET A 36 15.41 14.29 -7.43
C MET A 36 14.39 14.88 -8.41
N SER A 37 13.21 14.26 -8.57
CA SER A 37 12.17 14.72 -9.51
C SER A 37 11.27 15.78 -8.88
N PRO A 38 11.12 16.97 -9.49
CA PRO A 38 10.16 17.98 -9.03
C PRO A 38 8.70 17.48 -9.05
N PHE A 39 8.34 16.59 -9.99
CA PHE A 39 6.99 16.00 -10.02
C PHE A 39 6.71 15.16 -8.78
N ILE A 40 7.68 14.39 -8.32
CA ILE A 40 7.52 13.60 -7.09
C ILE A 40 7.60 14.52 -5.87
N ARG A 41 8.64 15.37 -5.76
CA ARG A 41 8.90 16.18 -4.56
C ARG A 41 7.88 17.30 -4.33
N GLU A 42 7.47 18.00 -5.40
CA GLU A 42 6.65 19.20 -5.31
C GLU A 42 5.20 18.93 -5.71
N LYS A 43 4.98 18.12 -6.76
CA LYS A 43 3.61 17.76 -7.18
C LYS A 43 3.02 16.57 -6.44
N LYS A 44 3.85 15.83 -5.68
CA LYS A 44 3.43 14.64 -4.92
C LYS A 44 2.81 13.59 -5.84
N ASP A 45 3.35 13.45 -7.05
CA ASP A 45 2.90 12.46 -8.03
C ASP A 45 3.49 11.09 -7.71
N TYR A 46 3.04 10.53 -6.59
CA TYR A 46 3.38 9.21 -6.10
C TYR A 46 2.26 8.70 -5.19
N PHE A 47 2.31 7.40 -4.90
CA PHE A 47 1.37 6.79 -3.97
C PHE A 47 2.11 5.88 -3.00
N SER A 48 1.90 6.10 -1.71
CA SER A 48 2.38 5.23 -0.64
C SER A 48 1.20 4.55 0.02
N ALA A 49 1.32 3.25 0.29
CA ALA A 49 0.23 2.48 0.87
C ALA A 49 0.70 1.26 1.65
N ILE A 50 -0.16 0.85 2.58
CA ILE A 50 -0.08 -0.38 3.36
C ILE A 50 -1.31 -1.20 3.00
N PHE A 51 -1.07 -2.45 2.63
CA PHE A 51 -2.11 -3.40 2.27
C PHE A 51 -2.12 -4.57 3.24
N ASP A 52 -3.26 -5.25 3.35
CA ASP A 52 -3.32 -6.51 4.06
C ASP A 52 -2.89 -7.70 3.19
N ARG A 53 -2.88 -8.87 3.82
CA ARG A 53 -2.54 -10.13 3.16
C ARG A 53 -3.52 -10.50 2.02
N GLN A 54 -4.65 -9.84 1.85
CA GLN A 54 -5.59 -10.14 0.75
C GLN A 54 -5.48 -9.15 -0.40
N GLY A 55 -4.49 -8.27 -0.40
CA GLY A 55 -4.39 -7.25 -1.44
C GLY A 55 -5.14 -5.95 -1.11
N ARG A 56 -5.85 -5.89 0.02
CA ARG A 56 -6.80 -4.79 0.29
C ARG A 56 -6.07 -3.61 0.90
N LEU A 57 -6.35 -2.42 0.39
CA LEU A 57 -5.78 -1.17 0.90
C LEU A 57 -6.24 -0.90 2.34
N ILE A 58 -5.28 -0.79 3.27
CA ILE A 58 -5.54 -0.48 4.68
C ILE A 58 -5.28 1.00 4.98
N SER A 59 -4.19 1.55 4.45
CA SER A 59 -3.80 2.95 4.59
C SER A 59 -3.10 3.40 3.32
N GLY A 60 -3.50 4.52 2.73
CA GLY A 60 -2.86 5.05 1.53
C GLY A 60 -2.82 6.57 1.52
N THR A 61 -2.00 7.13 0.62
CA THR A 61 -2.05 8.55 0.24
C THR A 61 -3.45 8.95 -0.25
N ARG A 62 -3.80 10.24 -0.18
CA ARG A 62 -5.13 10.77 -0.56
C ARG A 62 -5.38 10.83 -2.07
N VAL A 63 -4.54 10.18 -2.88
CA VAL A 63 -4.70 10.11 -4.34
C VAL A 63 -5.56 8.90 -4.66
N PRO A 64 -6.64 9.04 -5.45
CA PRO A 64 -7.49 7.92 -5.82
C PRO A 64 -6.79 7.08 -6.91
N LEU A 65 -5.85 6.23 -6.50
CA LEU A 65 -5.32 5.18 -7.37
C LEU A 65 -6.11 3.88 -7.19
N ALA A 66 -6.07 3.05 -8.23
CA ALA A 66 -6.81 1.81 -8.31
C ALA A 66 -6.45 0.86 -7.16
N GLY A 67 -7.45 0.25 -6.52
CA GLY A 67 -7.27 -0.60 -5.35
C GLY A 67 -6.55 -1.93 -5.63
N ASN A 68 -6.27 -2.26 -6.89
CA ASN A 68 -5.71 -3.53 -7.36
C ASN A 68 -4.19 -3.47 -7.62
N LEU A 69 -3.47 -2.51 -7.04
CA LEU A 69 -2.03 -2.30 -7.26
C LEU A 69 -1.15 -3.51 -6.93
N ILE A 70 -1.59 -4.43 -6.08
CA ILE A 70 -0.78 -5.60 -5.71
C ILE A 70 -1.35 -6.93 -6.18
N ASP A 71 -2.53 -6.93 -6.80
CA ASP A 71 -3.23 -8.15 -7.22
C ASP A 71 -2.40 -8.95 -8.23
N CYS A 72 -1.82 -8.29 -9.23
CA CYS A 72 -0.98 -8.94 -10.23
C CYS A 72 0.27 -9.62 -9.63
N ILE A 73 0.85 -9.05 -8.57
CA ILE A 73 1.96 -9.66 -7.84
C ILE A 73 1.45 -10.91 -7.11
N LEU A 74 0.35 -10.80 -6.36
CA LEU A 74 -0.19 -11.91 -5.58
C LEU A 74 -0.72 -13.06 -6.46
N GLU A 75 -1.16 -12.77 -7.68
CA GLU A 75 -1.56 -13.77 -8.68
C GLU A 75 -0.36 -14.54 -9.24
N GLN A 76 0.78 -13.87 -9.45
CA GLN A 76 1.98 -14.45 -10.04
C GLN A 76 2.89 -15.13 -9.00
N TYR A 77 2.94 -14.57 -7.79
CA TYR A 77 3.81 -15.00 -6.70
C TYR A 77 2.95 -15.41 -5.51
N PRO A 78 2.72 -16.74 -5.32
CA PRO A 78 1.98 -17.24 -4.17
C PRO A 78 2.61 -16.78 -2.86
N GLN A 79 1.78 -16.39 -1.90
CA GLN A 79 2.24 -15.81 -0.64
C GLN A 79 3.12 -16.74 0.20
N ASP A 80 2.94 -18.05 0.05
CA ASP A 80 3.74 -19.04 0.76
C ASP A 80 5.18 -19.13 0.24
N ASP A 81 5.43 -18.60 -0.97
CA ASP A 81 6.77 -18.51 -1.57
C ASP A 81 7.46 -17.17 -1.29
N MET A 82 6.70 -16.13 -0.90
CA MET A 82 7.22 -14.81 -0.55
C MET A 82 7.99 -14.84 0.78
N ARG A 83 9.14 -14.17 0.82
CA ARG A 83 10.04 -14.16 2.00
C ARG A 83 10.31 -12.76 2.49
N ASP A 84 10.67 -12.67 3.77
CA ASP A 84 11.15 -11.41 4.36
C ASP A 84 12.37 -10.90 3.59
N GLY A 85 12.34 -9.62 3.24
CA GLY A 85 13.37 -8.97 2.41
C GLY A 85 13.15 -9.03 0.89
N ASP A 86 12.13 -9.73 0.39
CA ASP A 86 11.81 -9.73 -1.04
C ASP A 86 11.32 -8.35 -1.52
N LEU A 87 11.66 -8.00 -2.77
CA LEU A 87 11.20 -6.78 -3.44
C LEU A 87 10.58 -7.12 -4.80
N TYR A 88 9.35 -6.65 -5.00
CA TYR A 88 8.60 -6.84 -6.25
C TYR A 88 8.44 -5.50 -6.95
N ILE A 89 8.78 -5.44 -8.24
CA ILE A 89 8.74 -4.22 -9.05
C ILE A 89 8.06 -4.55 -10.38
N TYR A 90 7.15 -3.69 -10.81
CA TYR A 90 6.51 -3.81 -12.12
C TYR A 90 6.08 -2.45 -12.67
N ASN A 91 5.89 -2.39 -13.98
CA ASN A 91 5.39 -1.20 -14.68
C ASN A 91 4.53 -1.55 -15.90
N ASP A 92 4.17 -2.83 -16.11
CA ASP A 92 3.35 -3.27 -17.24
C ASP A 92 1.85 -2.99 -17.00
N PRO A 93 1.20 -2.11 -17.79
CA PRO A 93 -0.22 -1.78 -17.66
C PRO A 93 -1.16 -2.96 -17.96
N TYR A 94 -0.77 -3.86 -18.85
CA TYR A 94 -1.58 -5.03 -19.21
C TYR A 94 -1.51 -6.10 -18.13
N TRP A 95 -0.31 -6.38 -17.64
CA TRP A 95 -0.12 -7.36 -16.56
C TRP A 95 -0.82 -6.94 -15.27
N SER A 96 -0.76 -5.65 -14.95
CA SER A 96 -1.46 -5.07 -13.80
C SER A 96 -2.97 -4.87 -14.01
N LYS A 97 -3.51 -5.25 -15.18
CA LYS A 97 -4.93 -5.09 -15.55
C LYS A 97 -5.40 -3.63 -15.38
N GLY A 98 -4.52 -2.68 -15.71
CA GLY A 98 -4.78 -1.24 -15.62
C GLY A 98 -4.55 -0.62 -14.24
N ALA A 99 -3.99 -1.34 -13.26
CA ALA A 99 -3.64 -0.73 -11.97
C ALA A 99 -2.57 0.37 -12.13
N VAL A 100 -1.62 0.16 -13.05
CA VAL A 100 -0.81 1.24 -13.62
C VAL A 100 -1.33 1.55 -15.03
N SER A 101 -1.44 2.83 -15.37
CA SER A 101 -2.14 3.26 -16.59
C SER A 101 -1.24 3.27 -17.82
N HIS A 102 0.05 3.53 -17.66
CA HIS A 102 1.04 3.60 -18.73
C HIS A 102 2.46 3.43 -18.18
N LEU A 103 3.39 3.13 -19.09
CA LEU A 103 4.82 3.28 -18.83
C LEU A 103 5.16 4.78 -18.81
N PRO A 104 6.03 5.24 -17.88
CA PRO A 104 6.47 6.64 -17.84
C PRO A 104 7.10 7.16 -19.14
#